data_AF-A0A4Q0XFB0-F1
#
_entry.id   AF-A0A4Q0XFB0-F1
#
_cell.length_a   1.000
_cell.length_b   1.000
_cell.length_c   1.000
_cell.angle_alpha   90.00
_cell.angle_beta   90.00
_cell.angle_gamma   90.00
#
_symmetry.space_group_name_H-M   'P 1'
#
loop_
_entity.id
_entity.type
_entity.pdbx_description
1 polymer ?
#
loop_
_entity_poly.entity_id
_entity_poly.type
_entity_poly.pdbx_seq_one_letter_code
_entity_poly.pdbx_strand_id
1 'polypeptide(L)' 'MPSIELVKEVSKITYENEEFVIKKECLYFYSASGYGQAKFNWNAFERKLKVTGTARNHNTMVKLIAMSATDEKDR' A
#
# COMPACT_ATOMS: atom_id res chain seq x y z
N MET A 1 6.94 0.26 12.75
CA MET A 1 5.48 0.47 12.67
C MET A 1 5.16 1.92 13.02
N PRO A 2 4.24 2.60 12.29
CA PRO A 2 3.87 3.98 12.59
C PRO A 2 3.05 4.11 13.88
N SER A 3 3.02 5.30 14.48
CA SER A 3 2.13 5.59 15.62
C SER A 3 0.66 5.51 15.20
N ILE A 4 -0.20 5.01 16.11
CA ILE A 4 -1.65 4.89 15.91
C ILE A 4 -2.29 6.24 15.54
N GLU A 5 -1.78 7.34 16.10
CA GLU A 5 -2.27 8.69 15.84
C GLU A 5 -2.04 9.11 14.38
N LEU A 6 -0.85 8.82 13.85
CA LEU A 6 -0.50 9.11 12.45
C LEU A 6 -1.34 8.26 11.49
N VAL A 7 -1.59 7.00 11.83
CA VAL A 7 -2.46 6.11 11.04
C VAL A 7 -3.89 6.67 11.01
N LYS A 8 -4.42 7.13 12.14
CA LYS A 8 -5.76 7.74 12.22
C LYS A 8 -5.85 9.03 11.42
N GLU A 9 -4.82 9.87 11.44
CA GLU A 9 -4.77 11.10 10.65
C GLU A 9 -4.73 10.80 9.15
N VAL A 10 -3.85 9.89 8.74
CA VAL A 10 -3.70 9.48 7.34
C VAL A 10 -4.97 8.82 6.82
N SER A 11 -5.67 8.02 7.63
CA SER A 11 -6.92 7.36 7.24
C SER A 11 -8.09 8.32 6.97
N LYS A 12 -7.97 9.60 7.36
CA LYS A 12 -8.97 10.64 7.04
C LYS A 12 -8.75 11.28 5.68
N ILE A 13 -7.62 11.01 5.03
CA ILE A 13 -7.34 11.53 3.69
C ILE A 13 -8.26 10.80 2.72
N THR A 14 -8.98 11.56 1.91
CA THR A 14 -9.84 11.02 0.85
C THR A 14 -9.51 11.74 -0.44
N TYR A 15 -9.37 11.00 -1.53
CA TYR A 15 -9.26 11.56 -2.86
C TYR A 15 -10.44 11.08 -3.69
N GLU A 16 -10.93 11.93 -4.57
CA GLU A 16 -12.00 11.57 -5.49
C GLU A 16 -11.51 10.45 -6.43
N ASN A 17 -12.30 9.39 -6.60
CA ASN A 17 -11.99 8.20 -7.41
C ASN A 17 -10.77 7.39 -6.95
N GLU A 18 -10.29 7.59 -5.72
CA GLU A 18 -9.21 6.80 -5.16
C GLU A 18 -9.55 6.32 -3.75
N GLU A 19 -9.14 5.10 -3.46
CA GLU A 19 -9.31 4.49 -2.16
C GLU A 19 -7.98 3.93 -1.69
N PHE A 20 -7.68 4.11 -0.40
CA PHE A 20 -6.60 3.39 0.24
C PHE A 20 -7.04 2.87 1.59
N VAL A 21 -6.49 1.71 1.96
CA VAL A 21 -6.78 1.05 3.22
C VAL A 21 -5.48 0.58 3.83
N ILE A 22 -5.26 0.95 5.09
CA ILE A 22 -4.14 0.44 5.89
C ILE A 22 -4.64 -0.78 6.65
N LYS A 23 -4.08 -1.95 6.36
CA LYS A 23 -4.40 -3.20 7.06
C LYS A 23 -3.13 -3.88 7.54
N LYS A 24 -3.05 -4.14 8.84
CA LYS A 24 -1.84 -4.63 9.53
C LYS A 24 -0.65 -3.69 9.27
N GLU A 25 0.27 -4.11 8.41
CA GLU A 25 1.51 -3.41 8.08
C GLU A 25 1.58 -2.97 6.61
N CYS A 26 0.50 -3.16 5.86
CA CYS A 26 0.43 -2.83 4.44
C CYS A 26 -0.62 -1.76 4.16
N LEU A 27 -0.26 -0.82 3.28
CA LEU A 27 -1.19 0.13 2.67
C LEU A 27 -1.57 -0.40 1.29
N TYR A 28 -2.86 -0.66 1.10
CA TYR A 28 -3.44 -1.00 -0.19
C TYR A 28 -3.99 0.27 -0.82
N PHE A 29 -3.72 0.45 -2.10
CA PHE A 29 -4.14 1.62 -2.86
C PHE A 29 -4.84 1.18 -4.14
N TYR A 30 -5.95 1.84 -4.46
CA TYR A 30 -6.73 1.68 -5.67
C TYR A 30 -7.10 3.05 -6.22
N SER A 31 -7.04 3.19 -7.56
CA SER A 31 -7.53 4.36 -8.28
C SER A 31 -8.32 3.89 -9.48
N ALA A 32 -9.56 4.39 -9.61
CA ALA A 32 -10.41 4.08 -10.75
C ALA A 32 -9.92 4.73 -12.05
N SER A 33 -9.23 5.87 -11.94
CA SER A 33 -8.65 6.61 -13.08
C SER A 33 -7.25 6.10 -13.49
N GLY A 34 -6.70 5.14 -12.75
CA GLY A 34 -5.37 4.58 -12.97
C GLY A 34 -4.24 5.36 -12.29
N TYR A 35 -3.10 4.70 -12.09
CA TYR A 35 -1.99 5.22 -11.29
C TYR A 35 -1.34 6.48 -11.88
N GLY A 36 -1.32 6.63 -13.21
CA GLY A 36 -0.72 7.79 -13.88
C GLY A 36 -1.44 9.12 -13.61
N GLN A 37 -2.70 9.07 -13.19
CA GLN A 37 -3.51 10.24 -12.84
C GLN A 37 -3.79 10.33 -11.33
N ALA A 38 -3.22 9.40 -10.54
CA ALA A 38 -3.47 9.34 -9.11
C ALA A 38 -2.80 10.52 -8.37
N LYS A 39 -3.53 11.12 -7.44
CA LYS A 39 -3.02 12.07 -6.44
C LYS A 39 -2.24 11.33 -5.34
N PHE A 40 -2.52 10.06 -5.15
CA PHE A 40 -1.75 9.22 -4.25
C PHE A 40 -0.27 9.16 -4.61
N ASN A 41 0.58 9.40 -3.61
CA ASN A 41 2.03 9.32 -3.73
C ASN A 41 2.63 8.70 -2.47
N TRP A 42 3.28 7.54 -2.61
CA TRP A 42 3.88 6.82 -1.50
C TRP A 42 4.86 7.68 -0.68
N ASN A 43 5.71 8.48 -1.31
CA ASN A 43 6.68 9.33 -0.62
C ASN A 43 6.01 10.37 0.28
N ALA A 44 4.78 10.79 -0.03
CA ALA A 44 4.01 11.67 0.84
C ALA A 44 3.51 10.94 2.09
N PHE A 45 3.05 9.69 1.92
CA PHE A 45 2.60 8.85 3.02
C PHE A 45 3.76 8.40 3.92
N GLU A 46 4.94 8.12 3.37
CA GLU A 46 6.15 7.82 4.16
C GLU A 46 6.48 8.93 5.15
N ARG A 47 6.47 10.19 4.70
CA ARG A 47 6.70 11.35 5.58
C ARG A 47 5.61 11.52 6.63
N LYS A 48 4.34 11.33 6.26
CA LYS A 48 3.21 11.44 7.20
C LYS A 48 3.23 10.36 8.27
N LEU A 49 3.54 9.12 7.88
CA LEU A 49 3.59 7.97 8.77
C LEU A 49 4.94 7.82 9.50
N LYS A 50 5.97 8.57 9.08
CA LYS A 50 7.36 8.45 9.55
C LYS A 50 7.89 7.02 9.42
N VAL A 51 7.61 6.40 8.28
CA VAL A 51 8.07 5.05 7.92
C VAL A 51 8.75 5.06 6.57
N THR A 52 9.64 4.11 6.37
CA THR A 52 10.20 3.76 5.06
C THR A 52 9.58 2.46 4.58
N GLY A 53 9.27 2.38 3.30
CA GLY A 53 8.72 1.18 2.69
C GLY A 53 8.84 1.19 1.17
N THR A 54 8.39 0.10 0.55
CA THR A 54 8.38 -0.02 -0.90
C THR A 54 6.95 -0.18 -1.38
N ALA A 55 6.62 0.52 -2.47
CA ALA A 55 5.38 0.28 -3.20
C ALA A 55 5.61 -0.81 -4.25
N ARG A 56 4.71 -1.79 -4.32
CA ARG A 56 4.66 -2.80 -5.37
C ARG A 56 3.30 -2.76 -6.03
N ASN A 57 3.25 -2.86 -7.36
CA ASN A 57 1.98 -2.99 -8.05
C ASN A 57 1.33 -4.36 -7.75
N HIS A 58 0.03 -4.46 -7.99
CA HIS A 58 -0.74 -5.68 -7.71
C HIS A 58 -0.19 -6.91 -8.44
N ASN A 59 0.20 -6.78 -9.70
CA ASN A 59 0.74 -7.90 -10.50
C ASN A 59 2.02 -8.47 -9.89
N THR A 60 2.91 -7.62 -9.38
CA THR A 60 4.13 -8.04 -8.68
C THR A 60 3.79 -8.76 -7.38
N MET A 61 2.82 -8.24 -6.61
CA MET A 61 2.37 -8.90 -5.37
C MET A 61 1.81 -10.30 -5.64
N VAL A 62 0.97 -10.45 -6.67
CA VAL A 62 0.42 -11.76 -7.07
C VAL A 62 1.54 -12.72 -7.45
N LYS A 63 2.53 -12.28 -8.23
CA LYS A 63 3.69 -13.11 -8.59
C LYS A 63 4.53 -13.52 -7.38
N LEU A 64 4.80 -12.59 -6.46
CA LEU A 64 5.54 -12.88 -5.23
C LEU A 64 4.84 -13.94 -4.39
N ILE A 65 3.52 -13.81 -4.21
CA ILE A 65 2.71 -14.80 -3.49
C ILE A 65 2.75 -16.16 -4.19
N ALA A 66 2.63 -16.18 -5.52
CA ALA A 66 2.69 -17.41 -6.30
C ALA A 66 4.04 -18.12 -6.13
N MET A 67 5.16 -17.37 -6.19
CA MET A 67 6.51 -17.92 -5.99
C MET A 67 6.71 -18.41 -4.55
N SER A 68 6.26 -17.67 -3.53
CA SER A 68 6.42 -18.10 -2.14
C SER A 68 5.59 -19.33 -1.79
N ALA A 69 4.43 -19.50 -2.44
CA ALA A 69 3.55 -20.65 -2.21
C ALA A 69 4.05 -21.92 -2.94
N THR A 70 4.83 -21.78 -4.02
CA THR A 70 5.43 -22.92 -4.71
C THR A 70 6.62 -23.53 -3.95
N ASP A 71 7.29 -22.74 -3.11
CA ASP A 71 8.46 -23.19 -2.34
C ASP A 71 8.09 -24.12 -1.14
N GLU A 72 6.83 -24.13 -0.70
CA GLU A 72 6.35 -25.06 0.35
C GLU A 72 6.14 -26.50 -0.13
N LYS A 73 6.21 -26.74 -1.45
CA LYS A 73 5.96 -28.07 -2.05
C LYS A 73 7.22 -28.88 -2.35
N ASP A 74 8.39 -28.32 -2.08
CA ASP A 74 9.70 -28.93 -2.38
C ASP A 74 10.60 -29.04 -1.12
N ARG A 75 9.98 -29.10 0.07
CA ARG A 75 10.67 -29.27 1.35
C ARG A 75 10.03 -30.33 2.23
#